data_AF-A0A971PFE9-F1
#
_entry.id   AF-A0A971PFE9-F1
#
_cell.length_a   1.000
_cell.length_b   1.000
_cell.length_c   1.000
_cell.angle_alpha   90.00
_cell.angle_beta   90.00
_cell.angle_gamma   90.00
#
_symmetry.space_group_name_H-M   'P 1'
#
loop_
_entity.id
_entity.type
_entity.pdbx_description
1 polymer ?
#
loop_
_entity_poly.entity_id
_entity_poly.type
_entity_poly.pdbx_seq_one_letter_code
_entity_poly.pdbx_strand_id
1 'polypeptide(L)'
;MTTPPVLAASTQTRTIAEGTKYATPMYIIKSGKPGPTVMIVGGVHGNEPAGYKAAAQVKNISIKSGTLLVIPNANKRADERGVRYISGEGDLNRAFPTSSRGIGKNLLSRDIYKTVRTYNVDWLVDLHEGYDYSTSRSNSSVGQTIIYYPSGNAYSIASKMKSVLNCLINSSYKKFQLLRYPVKGSLARSTAQYLGTKSFIVETCSKDNLSTRVDYHAKAVNRLLTCLNMK
;
A
#
# COMPACT_ATOMS: atom_id res chain seq x y z
N MET A 1 21.24 -20.70 -25.26
CA MET A 1 20.98 -19.60 -24.31
C MET A 1 20.97 -20.19 -22.91
N THR A 2 21.95 -19.85 -22.07
CA THR A 2 22.03 -20.34 -20.69
C THR A 2 21.02 -19.60 -19.82
N THR A 3 20.13 -20.32 -19.16
CA THR A 3 19.20 -19.78 -18.17
C THR A 3 20.00 -19.04 -17.08
N PRO A 4 19.67 -17.78 -16.72
CA PRO A 4 20.36 -17.08 -15.65
C PRO A 4 20.29 -17.90 -14.35
N PRO A 5 21.33 -17.85 -13.50
CA PRO A 5 21.31 -18.57 -12.23
C PRO A 5 20.11 -18.12 -11.39
N VAL A 6 19.32 -19.09 -10.90
CA VAL A 6 18.29 -18.83 -9.89
C VAL A 6 19.03 -18.44 -8.61
N LEU A 7 18.84 -17.22 -8.14
CA LEU A 7 19.38 -16.78 -6.85
C LEU A 7 18.62 -17.49 -5.72
N ALA A 8 19.24 -17.64 -4.55
CA ALA A 8 18.53 -18.16 -3.39
C ALA A 8 17.44 -17.17 -2.94
N ALA A 9 16.30 -17.70 -2.48
CA ALA A 9 15.28 -16.88 -1.83
C ALA A 9 15.88 -16.25 -0.56
N SER A 10 15.55 -14.98 -0.30
CA SER A 10 16.15 -14.23 0.80
C SER A 10 15.19 -13.19 1.36
N THR A 11 15.26 -12.94 2.67
CA THR A 11 14.60 -11.81 3.31
C THR A 11 15.64 -10.91 3.94
N GLN A 12 15.59 -9.62 3.62
CA GLN A 12 16.48 -8.60 4.16
C GLN A 12 15.66 -7.46 4.77
N THR A 13 16.19 -6.84 5.82
CA THR A 13 15.61 -5.63 6.40
C THR A 13 16.49 -4.44 6.03
N ARG A 14 15.86 -3.35 5.59
CA ARG A 14 16.49 -2.03 5.44
C ARG A 14 15.71 -0.99 6.23
N THR A 15 16.36 0.09 6.62
CA THR A 15 15.72 1.20 7.31
C THR A 15 15.41 2.32 6.32
N ILE A 16 14.16 2.77 6.27
CA ILE A 16 13.74 3.99 5.59
C ILE A 16 14.00 5.17 6.53
N ALA A 17 14.49 6.29 5.99
CA ALA A 17 14.86 7.49 6.73
C ALA A 17 15.85 7.20 7.87
N GLU A 18 16.81 6.32 7.60
CA GLU A 18 17.85 5.88 8.54
C GLU A 18 18.62 7.06 9.17
N GLY A 19 18.97 6.93 10.44
CA GLY A 19 19.65 7.99 11.21
C GLY A 19 18.76 9.18 11.59
N THR A 20 17.46 9.14 11.29
CA THR A 20 16.52 10.21 11.65
C THR A 20 15.45 9.72 12.62
N LYS A 21 14.75 10.65 13.26
CA LYS A 21 13.57 10.31 14.09
C LYS A 21 12.43 9.63 13.31
N TYR A 22 12.44 9.70 11.98
CA TYR A 22 11.43 9.08 11.11
C TYR A 22 11.78 7.65 10.69
N ALA A 23 12.87 7.08 11.23
CA ALA A 23 13.36 5.77 10.85
C ALA A 23 12.28 4.68 11.01
N THR A 24 12.07 3.88 9.96
CA THR A 24 11.11 2.77 9.98
C THR A 24 11.61 1.58 9.14
N PRO A 25 11.37 0.32 9.55
CA PRO A 25 11.84 -0.83 8.80
C PRO A 25 11.05 -1.05 7.50
N MET A 26 11.77 -1.41 6.46
CA MET A 26 11.28 -2.03 5.23
C MET A 26 11.85 -3.44 5.11
N TYR A 27 10.99 -4.38 4.74
CA TYR A 27 11.37 -5.76 4.48
C TYR A 27 11.44 -6.00 2.97
N ILE A 28 12.47 -6.69 2.51
CA ILE A 28 12.73 -7.03 1.12
C ILE A 28 12.75 -8.53 1.01
N ILE A 29 11.72 -9.10 0.40
CA ILE A 29 11.55 -10.53 0.24
C ILE A 29 11.77 -10.83 -1.23
N LYS A 30 12.83 -11.59 -1.54
CA LYS A 30 13.17 -12.00 -2.91
C LYS A 30 12.89 -13.48 -3.07
N SER A 31 12.19 -13.84 -4.14
CA SER A 31 11.96 -15.24 -4.51
C SER A 31 13.20 -15.92 -5.09
N GLY A 32 14.16 -15.14 -5.57
CA GLY A 32 15.29 -15.64 -6.36
C GLY A 32 14.98 -15.94 -7.83
N LYS A 33 13.69 -15.84 -8.21
CA LYS A 33 13.19 -16.05 -9.57
C LYS A 33 12.74 -14.73 -10.20
N PRO A 34 12.92 -14.52 -11.52
CA PRO A 34 12.41 -13.35 -12.21
C PRO A 34 10.91 -13.16 -11.99
N GLY A 35 10.46 -11.90 -11.91
CA GLY A 35 9.07 -11.52 -11.70
C GLY A 35 8.95 -10.05 -11.30
N PRO A 36 7.73 -9.54 -11.10
CA PRO A 36 7.52 -8.13 -10.80
C PRO A 36 8.01 -7.73 -9.40
N THR A 37 8.26 -6.45 -9.21
CA THR A 37 8.47 -5.84 -7.90
C THR A 37 7.15 -5.24 -7.38
N VAL A 38 6.68 -5.74 -6.24
CA VAL A 38 5.47 -5.25 -5.56
C VAL A 38 5.86 -4.57 -4.26
N MET A 39 5.28 -3.41 -3.97
CA MET A 39 5.46 -2.70 -2.71
C MET A 39 4.14 -2.57 -1.95
N ILE A 40 4.14 -2.98 -0.69
CA ILE A 40 3.00 -2.89 0.22
C ILE A 40 3.37 -1.92 1.35
N VAL A 41 2.53 -0.92 1.57
CA VAL A 41 2.76 0.12 2.57
C VAL A 41 1.55 0.20 3.50
N GLY A 42 1.79 0.08 4.80
CA GLY A 42 0.82 0.35 5.85
C GLY A 42 1.31 1.50 6.75
N GLY A 43 0.39 2.06 7.54
CA GLY A 43 0.74 3.07 8.55
C GLY A 43 1.21 4.39 7.95
N VAL A 44 0.70 4.79 6.78
CA VAL A 44 0.89 6.18 6.31
C VAL A 44 0.21 7.15 7.29
N HIS A 45 -0.94 6.75 7.83
CA HIS A 45 -1.54 7.35 9.02
C HIS A 45 -1.52 6.38 10.20
N GLY A 46 -1.24 6.89 11.39
CA GLY A 46 -1.04 6.04 12.58
C GLY A 46 -2.31 5.65 13.34
N ASN A 47 -3.43 6.31 13.07
CA ASN A 47 -4.74 5.96 13.62
C ASN A 47 -5.50 4.95 12.73
N GLU A 48 -4.81 4.31 11.78
CA GLU A 48 -5.35 3.36 10.80
C GLU A 48 -4.76 1.94 11.02
N PRO A 49 -5.10 1.29 12.15
CA PRO A 49 -4.46 0.05 12.59
C PRO A 49 -4.58 -1.15 11.69
N ALA A 50 -5.63 -1.23 10.87
CA ALA A 50 -5.82 -2.41 10.04
C ALA A 50 -4.72 -2.52 8.97
N GLY A 51 -4.34 -1.40 8.36
CA GLY A 51 -3.34 -1.35 7.30
C GLY A 51 -1.97 -1.82 7.77
N TYR A 52 -1.45 -1.26 8.87
CA TYR A 52 -0.14 -1.65 9.37
C TYR A 52 -0.10 -3.06 9.99
N LYS A 53 -1.21 -3.54 10.57
CA LYS A 53 -1.31 -4.94 11.05
C LYS A 53 -1.33 -5.94 9.89
N ALA A 54 -2.05 -5.64 8.82
CA ALA A 54 -2.04 -6.48 7.62
C ALA A 54 -0.66 -6.49 6.94
N ALA A 55 -0.01 -5.34 6.80
CA ALA A 55 1.34 -5.26 6.27
C ALA A 55 2.36 -6.03 7.15
N ALA A 56 2.19 -6.02 8.48
CA ALA A 56 3.01 -6.81 9.40
C ALA A 56 2.83 -8.33 9.25
N GLN A 57 1.67 -8.80 8.74
CA GLN A 57 1.48 -10.20 8.35
C GLN A 57 2.12 -10.47 6.98
N VAL A 58 1.92 -9.55 6.02
CA VAL A 58 2.43 -9.67 4.64
C VAL A 58 3.96 -9.75 4.61
N LYS A 59 4.70 -9.08 5.50
CA LYS A 59 6.17 -9.18 5.53
C LYS A 59 6.72 -10.58 5.83
N ASN A 60 5.89 -11.50 6.32
CA ASN A 60 6.30 -12.86 6.65
C ASN A 60 5.90 -13.89 5.57
N ILE A 61 5.32 -13.46 4.45
CA ILE A 61 4.89 -14.39 3.40
C ILE A 61 6.07 -14.76 2.50
N SER A 62 6.05 -16.00 2.01
CA SER A 62 6.92 -16.43 0.91
C SER A 62 6.28 -16.10 -0.43
N ILE A 63 7.11 -15.74 -1.41
CA ILE A 63 6.70 -15.47 -2.80
C ILE A 63 7.39 -16.44 -3.77
N LYS A 64 6.69 -16.81 -4.83
CA LYS A 64 7.15 -17.77 -5.86
C LYS A 64 8.00 -17.11 -6.96
N SER A 65 7.85 -15.82 -7.19
CA SER A 65 8.52 -15.05 -8.26
C SER A 65 8.66 -13.57 -7.86
N GLY A 66 9.64 -12.87 -8.43
CA GLY A 66 9.82 -11.43 -8.23
C GLY A 66 10.32 -11.03 -6.85
N THR A 67 10.01 -9.78 -6.48
CA THR A 67 10.41 -9.14 -5.22
C THR A 67 9.20 -8.51 -4.54
N LEU A 68 9.07 -8.69 -3.23
CA LEU A 68 8.05 -8.06 -2.40
C LEU A 68 8.73 -7.14 -1.38
N LEU A 69 8.42 -5.85 -1.47
CA LEU A 69 8.83 -4.82 -0.51
C LEU A 69 7.66 -4.56 0.45
N VAL A 70 7.91 -4.51 1.75
CA VAL A 70 6.87 -4.25 2.74
C VAL A 70 7.34 -3.22 3.75
N ILE A 71 6.62 -2.11 3.88
CA ILE A 71 6.78 -1.14 4.97
C ILE A 71 5.53 -1.24 5.85
N PRO A 72 5.60 -1.94 7.00
CA PRO A 72 4.42 -2.09 7.85
C PRO A 72 3.96 -0.78 8.49
N ASN A 73 4.90 0.05 8.95
CA ASN A 73 4.64 1.22 9.78
C ASN A 73 5.30 2.45 9.16
N ALA A 74 4.81 2.94 8.02
CA ALA A 74 5.47 4.01 7.27
C ALA A 74 5.72 5.26 8.14
N ASN A 75 4.72 5.71 8.89
CA ASN A 75 4.83 6.79 9.86
C ASN A 75 4.84 6.23 11.29
N LYS A 76 5.85 5.42 11.62
CA LYS A 76 5.99 4.71 12.90
C LYS A 76 5.69 5.59 14.14
N ARG A 77 6.13 6.86 14.14
CA ARG A 77 5.86 7.81 15.23
C ARG A 77 4.37 8.09 15.42
N ALA A 78 3.63 8.25 14.33
CA ALA A 78 2.18 8.46 14.37
C ALA A 78 1.48 7.18 14.84
N ASP A 79 1.94 6.01 14.37
CA ASP A 79 1.42 4.69 14.76
C ASP A 79 1.57 4.47 16.28
N GLU A 80 2.76 4.73 16.84
CA GLU A 80 3.07 4.61 18.27
C GLU A 80 2.20 5.53 19.15
N ARG A 81 1.64 6.60 18.59
CA ARG A 81 0.75 7.54 19.27
C ARG A 81 -0.73 7.36 18.92
N GLY A 82 -1.06 6.47 17.99
CA GLY A 82 -2.44 6.27 17.51
C GLY A 82 -3.07 7.52 16.89
N VAL A 83 -2.27 8.41 16.29
CA VAL A 83 -2.74 9.66 15.64
C VAL A 83 -2.59 9.58 14.14
N ARG A 84 -3.40 10.34 13.39
CA ARG A 84 -3.31 10.38 11.92
C ARG A 84 -1.93 10.80 11.43
N TYR A 85 -1.38 11.86 12.03
CA TYR A 85 -0.03 12.34 11.83
C TYR A 85 0.42 13.11 13.06
N ILE A 86 1.73 13.29 13.24
CA ILE A 86 2.27 14.10 14.33
C ILE A 86 1.99 15.58 14.05
N SER A 87 1.39 16.27 15.03
CA SER A 87 1.17 17.72 14.95
C SER A 87 2.49 18.45 14.64
N GLY A 88 2.46 19.35 13.67
CA GLY A 88 3.65 20.05 13.15
C GLY A 88 4.47 19.30 12.09
N GLU A 89 4.25 18.00 11.86
CA GLU A 89 4.96 17.22 10.81
C GLU A 89 4.16 17.08 9.50
N GLY A 90 2.84 17.33 9.56
CA GLY A 90 1.93 17.33 8.42
C GLY A 90 1.44 15.95 7.98
N ASP A 91 0.40 15.92 7.15
CA ASP A 91 -0.17 14.68 6.61
C ASP A 91 0.79 14.08 5.55
N LEU A 92 1.35 12.89 5.84
CA LEU A 92 2.27 12.18 4.95
C LEU A 92 1.62 11.87 3.60
N ASN A 93 0.30 11.60 3.58
CA ASN A 93 -0.48 11.36 2.38
C ASN A 93 -0.78 12.64 1.58
N ARG A 94 -0.16 13.78 1.92
CA ARG A 94 -0.11 15.04 1.16
C ARG A 94 1.33 15.50 0.90
N ALA A 95 2.32 14.69 1.28
CA ALA A 95 3.73 15.03 1.24
C ALA A 95 4.48 14.45 0.04
N PHE A 96 3.89 13.56 -0.75
CA PHE A 96 4.55 12.99 -1.94
C PHE A 96 4.55 13.99 -3.12
N PRO A 97 5.46 13.82 -4.09
CA PRO A 97 5.58 14.73 -5.23
C PRO A 97 4.28 14.96 -5.99
N THR A 98 4.07 16.21 -6.40
CA THR A 98 2.93 16.65 -7.24
C THR A 98 3.40 17.13 -8.62
N SER A 99 4.63 16.81 -9.00
CA SER A 99 5.21 17.04 -10.33
C SER A 99 6.29 15.99 -10.61
N SER A 100 6.63 15.78 -11.88
CA SER A 100 7.62 14.77 -12.31
C SER A 100 9.02 15.04 -11.77
N ARG A 101 9.37 16.32 -11.60
CA ARG A 101 10.65 16.79 -11.02
C ARG A 101 10.58 17.01 -9.50
N GLY A 102 9.41 16.83 -8.89
CA GLY A 102 9.21 17.06 -7.47
C GLY A 102 9.88 16.02 -6.59
N ILE A 103 10.20 16.42 -5.36
CA ILE A 103 10.63 15.54 -4.27
C ILE A 103 9.55 15.53 -3.19
N GLY A 104 9.61 14.54 -2.28
CA GLY A 104 8.74 14.51 -1.12
C GLY A 104 9.00 15.74 -0.22
N LYS A 105 7.93 16.29 0.37
CA LYS A 105 7.97 17.50 1.20
C LYS A 105 8.70 17.30 2.53
N ASN A 106 8.81 16.07 3.00
CA ASN A 106 9.54 15.71 4.22
C ASN A 106 10.47 14.51 3.97
N LEU A 107 11.37 14.23 4.91
CA LEU A 107 12.38 13.17 4.77
C LEU A 107 11.76 11.80 4.50
N LEU A 108 10.67 11.48 5.19
CA LEU A 108 9.98 10.20 5.07
C LEU A 108 9.35 10.01 3.69
N SER A 109 8.55 10.97 3.21
CA SER A 109 7.97 10.93 1.86
C SER A 109 9.04 10.90 0.76
N ARG A 110 10.14 11.63 0.95
CA ARG A 110 11.26 11.64 0.01
C ARG A 110 11.92 10.28 -0.09
N ASP A 111 12.16 9.61 1.03
CA ASP A 111 12.88 8.34 1.04
C ASP A 111 12.00 7.14 0.63
N ILE A 112 10.72 7.13 1.00
CA ILE A 112 9.74 6.17 0.46
C ILE A 112 9.64 6.32 -1.06
N TYR A 113 9.51 7.55 -1.58
CA TYR A 113 9.43 7.77 -3.02
C TYR A 113 10.72 7.41 -3.76
N LYS A 114 11.89 7.70 -3.16
CA LYS A 114 13.19 7.26 -3.68
C LYS A 114 13.30 5.74 -3.72
N THR A 115 12.76 5.04 -2.72
CA THR A 115 12.71 3.59 -2.66
C THR A 115 11.90 3.01 -3.83
N VAL A 116 10.72 3.57 -4.13
CA VAL A 116 9.91 3.14 -5.29
C VAL A 116 10.72 3.22 -6.59
N ARG A 117 11.49 4.30 -6.78
CA ARG A 117 12.41 4.44 -7.93
C ARG A 117 13.54 3.42 -7.90
N THR A 118 14.20 3.26 -6.75
CA THR A 118 15.41 2.45 -6.60
C THR A 118 15.15 0.98 -6.92
N TYR A 119 13.96 0.48 -6.56
CA TYR A 119 13.58 -0.90 -6.80
C TYR A 119 12.74 -1.11 -8.07
N ASN A 120 12.54 -0.07 -8.89
CA ASN A 120 11.68 -0.11 -10.08
C ASN A 120 10.33 -0.78 -9.78
N VAL A 121 9.62 -0.28 -8.77
CA VAL A 121 8.36 -0.90 -8.30
C VAL A 121 7.30 -0.86 -9.40
N ASP A 122 6.84 -2.04 -9.81
CA ASP A 122 5.80 -2.22 -10.83
C ASP A 122 4.40 -1.99 -10.25
N TRP A 123 4.16 -2.44 -9.02
CA TRP A 123 2.86 -2.39 -8.35
C TRP A 123 2.98 -1.90 -6.92
N LEU A 124 2.06 -1.03 -6.51
CA LEU A 124 2.03 -0.47 -5.17
C LEU A 124 0.63 -0.56 -4.55
N VAL A 125 0.55 -1.03 -3.31
CA VAL A 125 -0.68 -0.99 -2.51
C VAL A 125 -0.41 -0.22 -1.23
N ASP A 126 -1.13 0.88 -1.07
CA ASP A 126 -1.14 1.73 0.12
C ASP A 126 -2.40 1.39 0.94
N LEU A 127 -2.22 0.88 2.17
CA LEU A 127 -3.30 0.36 3.01
C LEU A 127 -3.78 1.44 3.99
N HIS A 128 -5.02 1.91 3.82
CA HIS A 128 -5.64 3.01 4.57
C HIS A 128 -6.99 2.61 5.14
N GLU A 129 -7.53 3.48 5.99
CA GLU A 129 -8.89 3.34 6.50
C GLU A 129 -9.73 4.61 6.39
N GLY A 130 -10.96 4.46 5.94
CA GLY A 130 -11.99 5.49 5.99
C GLY A 130 -12.84 5.36 7.25
N TYR A 131 -13.20 6.49 7.86
CA TYR A 131 -13.95 6.50 9.12
C TYR A 131 -15.41 5.98 9.02
N ASP A 132 -15.96 5.90 7.80
CA ASP A 132 -17.33 5.47 7.50
C ASP A 132 -17.36 4.80 6.11
N TYR A 133 -18.47 4.16 5.76
CA TYR A 133 -18.66 3.56 4.44
C TYR A 133 -18.77 4.65 3.37
N SER A 134 -18.15 4.43 2.21
CA SER A 134 -18.25 5.34 1.06
C SER A 134 -19.66 5.52 0.49
N THR A 135 -20.59 4.62 0.81
CA THR A 135 -22.00 4.75 0.44
C THR A 135 -22.81 5.59 1.44
N SER A 136 -22.20 6.01 2.56
CA SER A 136 -22.84 6.87 3.55
C SER A 136 -23.17 8.22 2.92
N ARG A 137 -24.42 8.69 3.06
CA ARG A 137 -24.87 9.98 2.51
C ARG A 137 -24.63 11.15 3.46
N SER A 138 -24.22 10.87 4.70
CA SER A 138 -24.01 11.88 5.73
C SER A 138 -22.62 12.49 5.69
N ASN A 139 -21.71 11.95 4.88
CA ASN A 139 -20.33 12.41 4.80
C ASN A 139 -19.58 11.97 3.53
N SER A 140 -18.31 12.39 3.42
CA SER A 140 -17.41 12.12 2.29
C SER A 140 -16.35 11.04 2.59
N SER A 141 -16.64 10.10 3.49
CA SER A 141 -15.70 9.01 3.79
C SER A 141 -15.45 8.11 2.59
N VAL A 142 -14.29 7.45 2.58
CA VAL A 142 -13.86 6.55 1.50
C VAL A 142 -13.73 5.11 1.97
N GLY A 143 -14.26 4.76 3.15
CA GLY A 143 -14.18 3.40 3.67
C GLY A 143 -14.86 2.41 2.75
N GLN A 144 -14.30 1.20 2.66
CA GLN A 144 -14.70 0.17 1.71
C GLN A 144 -14.57 0.66 0.27
N THR A 145 -13.37 1.12 -0.11
CA THR A 145 -13.06 1.46 -1.50
C THR A 145 -11.70 0.92 -1.91
N ILE A 146 -11.52 0.72 -3.22
CA ILE A 146 -10.22 0.57 -3.85
C ILE A 146 -10.07 1.76 -4.79
N ILE A 147 -9.15 2.66 -4.44
CA ILE A 147 -8.88 3.88 -5.20
C ILE A 147 -7.66 3.62 -6.07
N TYR A 148 -7.82 3.66 -7.39
CA TYR A 148 -6.73 3.30 -8.31
C TYR A 148 -6.41 4.43 -9.28
N TYR A 149 -5.15 4.49 -9.71
CA TYR A 149 -4.79 5.31 -10.86
C TYR A 149 -5.07 4.50 -12.15
N PRO A 150 -5.86 5.01 -13.11
CA PRO A 150 -6.22 4.30 -14.33
C PRO A 150 -5.06 4.31 -15.33
N SER A 151 -4.04 3.48 -15.07
CA SER A 151 -2.93 3.21 -15.97
C SER A 151 -2.76 1.71 -16.21
N GLY A 152 -2.47 1.34 -17.48
CA GLY A 152 -2.32 -0.05 -17.89
C GLY A 152 -3.49 -0.94 -17.45
N ASN A 153 -3.17 -2.06 -16.79
CA ASN A 153 -4.13 -3.04 -16.30
C ASN A 153 -4.57 -2.81 -14.84
N ALA A 154 -4.32 -1.63 -14.25
CA ALA A 154 -4.69 -1.34 -12.86
C ALA A 154 -6.20 -1.52 -12.60
N TYR A 155 -7.08 -1.06 -13.50
CA TYR A 155 -8.53 -1.26 -13.37
C TYR A 155 -8.92 -2.73 -13.25
N SER A 156 -8.36 -3.59 -14.11
CA SER A 156 -8.67 -5.03 -14.12
C SER A 156 -8.31 -5.68 -12.79
N ILE A 157 -7.14 -5.34 -12.25
CA ILE A 157 -6.68 -5.83 -10.95
C ILE A 157 -7.53 -5.28 -9.80
N ALA A 158 -7.83 -3.98 -9.80
CA ALA A 158 -8.72 -3.37 -8.79
C ALA A 158 -10.10 -4.01 -8.79
N SER A 159 -10.66 -4.31 -9.97
CA SER A 159 -11.94 -5.01 -10.11
C SER A 159 -11.90 -6.43 -9.54
N LYS A 160 -10.81 -7.17 -9.78
CA LYS A 160 -10.60 -8.51 -9.20
C LYS A 160 -10.43 -8.48 -7.68
N MET A 161 -9.71 -7.49 -7.14
CA MET A 161 -9.63 -7.26 -5.69
C MET A 161 -11.02 -6.98 -5.12
N LYS A 162 -11.77 -6.02 -5.69
CA LYS A 162 -13.14 -5.68 -5.28
C LYS A 162 -14.04 -6.93 -5.25
N SER A 163 -13.99 -7.73 -6.32
CA SER A 163 -14.79 -8.95 -6.44
C SER A 163 -14.53 -9.92 -5.29
N VAL A 164 -13.25 -10.23 -5.00
CA VAL A 164 -12.89 -11.13 -3.89
C VAL A 164 -13.36 -10.59 -2.54
N LEU A 165 -13.19 -9.29 -2.29
CA LEU A 165 -13.61 -8.69 -1.02
C LEU A 165 -15.13 -8.70 -0.86
N ASN A 166 -15.87 -8.41 -1.94
CA ASN A 166 -17.33 -8.35 -1.90
C ASN A 166 -18.01 -9.72 -1.81
N CYS A 167 -17.33 -10.83 -2.15
CA CYS A 167 -17.86 -12.18 -1.92
C CYS A 167 -18.10 -12.48 -0.44
N LEU A 168 -17.50 -11.71 0.47
CA LEU A 168 -17.60 -11.89 1.92
C LEU A 168 -18.64 -10.97 2.57
N ILE A 169 -19.27 -10.09 1.77
CA ILE A 169 -20.08 -8.99 2.27
C ILE A 169 -21.52 -9.14 1.78
N ASN A 170 -22.42 -9.47 2.70
CA ASN A 170 -23.83 -9.63 2.41
C ASN A 170 -24.53 -8.27 2.25
N SER A 171 -24.23 -7.30 3.12
CA SER A 171 -24.87 -5.98 3.11
C SER A 171 -24.37 -5.10 1.97
N SER A 172 -25.27 -4.67 1.09
CA SER A 172 -24.94 -3.88 -0.11
C SER A 172 -24.18 -2.58 0.21
N TYR A 173 -24.61 -1.84 1.24
CA TYR A 173 -23.97 -0.58 1.66
C TYR A 173 -22.55 -0.78 2.22
N LYS A 174 -22.20 -2.00 2.65
CA LYS A 174 -20.84 -2.32 3.09
C LYS A 174 -19.94 -2.72 1.94
N LYS A 175 -20.42 -2.93 0.71
CA LYS A 175 -19.59 -3.47 -0.37
C LYS A 175 -18.52 -2.48 -0.81
N PHE A 176 -17.32 -2.99 -1.07
CA PHE A 176 -16.22 -2.26 -1.69
C PHE A 176 -16.64 -1.64 -3.02
N GLN A 177 -16.32 -0.35 -3.20
CA GLN A 177 -16.48 0.38 -4.46
C GLN A 177 -15.13 0.63 -5.13
N LEU A 178 -15.13 0.93 -6.43
CA LEU A 178 -13.94 1.42 -7.13
C LEU A 178 -14.02 2.93 -7.26
N LEU A 179 -12.96 3.63 -6.87
CA LEU A 179 -12.82 5.07 -7.05
C LEU A 179 -11.60 5.42 -7.89
N ARG A 180 -11.66 6.58 -8.53
CA ARG A 180 -10.55 7.24 -9.21
C ARG A 180 -10.66 8.74 -8.94
N TYR A 181 -9.59 9.45 -8.67
CA TYR A 181 -8.19 9.05 -8.58
C TYR A 181 -7.70 9.09 -7.11
N PRO A 182 -6.59 8.42 -6.76
CA PRO A 182 -5.92 8.68 -5.49
C PRO A 182 -5.59 10.17 -5.36
N VAL A 183 -5.72 10.70 -4.14
CA VAL A 183 -5.59 12.14 -3.87
C VAL A 183 -4.22 12.68 -4.27
N LYS A 184 -4.15 13.91 -4.80
CA LYS A 184 -2.87 14.55 -5.13
C LYS A 184 -1.98 14.66 -3.90
N GLY A 185 -0.69 14.34 -4.07
CA GLY A 185 0.28 14.29 -2.98
C GLY A 185 0.26 12.99 -2.15
N SER A 186 -0.59 12.02 -2.50
CA SER A 186 -0.51 10.65 -1.96
C SER A 186 0.61 9.84 -2.59
N LEU A 187 1.07 8.81 -1.88
CA LEU A 187 2.05 7.84 -2.39
C LEU A 187 1.54 7.19 -3.68
N ALA A 188 0.31 6.66 -3.65
CA ALA A 188 -0.30 6.00 -4.79
C ALA A 188 -0.45 6.94 -6.00
N ARG A 189 -0.94 8.18 -5.82
CA ARG A 189 -1.09 9.13 -6.93
C ARG A 189 0.26 9.51 -7.53
N SER A 190 1.22 9.83 -6.68
CA SER A 190 2.52 10.36 -7.10
C SER A 190 3.31 9.32 -7.89
N THR A 191 3.40 8.10 -7.36
CA THR A 191 4.14 7.00 -7.99
C THR A 191 3.50 6.59 -9.32
N ALA A 192 2.17 6.48 -9.37
CA ALA A 192 1.51 6.14 -10.63
C ALA A 192 1.65 7.21 -11.70
N GLN A 193 1.46 8.48 -11.32
CA GLN A 193 1.49 9.58 -12.28
C GLN A 193 2.90 9.88 -12.80
N TYR A 194 3.94 9.72 -11.97
CA TYR A 194 5.29 10.20 -12.31
C TYR A 194 6.34 9.10 -12.47
N LEU A 195 6.08 7.88 -11.99
CA LEU A 195 6.99 6.74 -12.12
C LEU A 195 6.41 5.57 -12.94
N GLY A 196 5.14 5.65 -13.35
CA GLY A 196 4.49 4.57 -14.12
C GLY A 196 4.06 3.35 -13.28
N THR A 197 4.22 3.40 -11.96
CA THR A 197 3.79 2.34 -11.05
C THR A 197 2.27 2.13 -11.13
N LYS A 198 1.80 0.89 -11.12
CA LYS A 198 0.36 0.59 -10.99
C LYS A 198 0.00 0.64 -9.51
N SER A 199 -0.62 1.74 -9.08
CA SER A 199 -0.81 2.02 -7.65
C SER A 199 -2.28 2.03 -7.22
N PHE A 200 -2.52 1.53 -6.01
CA PHE A 200 -3.81 1.44 -5.35
C PHE A 200 -3.75 2.02 -3.94
N ILE A 201 -4.83 2.66 -3.49
CA ILE A 201 -5.17 2.80 -2.08
C ILE A 201 -6.29 1.79 -1.80
N VAL A 202 -6.15 0.96 -0.78
CA VAL A 202 -7.21 0.10 -0.29
C VAL A 202 -7.71 0.67 1.03
N GLU A 203 -8.98 1.05 1.08
CA GLU A 203 -9.62 1.70 2.22
C GLU A 203 -10.58 0.72 2.90
N THR A 204 -10.31 0.33 4.15
CA THR A 204 -11.32 -0.37 4.99
C THR A 204 -12.17 0.62 5.77
N CYS A 205 -13.39 0.24 6.18
CA CYS A 205 -14.23 1.12 7.01
C CYS A 205 -13.94 0.88 8.49
N SER A 206 -13.54 1.92 9.24
CA SER A 206 -13.18 1.80 10.66
C SER A 206 -14.33 1.36 11.59
N LYS A 207 -15.58 1.42 11.11
CA LYS A 207 -16.77 0.91 11.83
C LYS A 207 -16.83 -0.62 11.89
N ASP A 208 -16.12 -1.33 11.01
CA ASP A 208 -16.00 -2.78 11.11
C ASP A 208 -14.94 -3.20 12.14
N ASN A 209 -15.11 -4.40 12.69
CA ASN A 209 -14.15 -4.98 13.62
C ASN A 209 -12.73 -4.98 13.05
N LEU A 210 -11.73 -4.72 13.89
CA LEU A 210 -10.34 -4.62 13.46
C LEU A 210 -9.84 -5.88 12.72
N SER A 211 -10.21 -7.07 13.20
CA SER A 211 -9.85 -8.34 12.54
C SER A 211 -10.41 -8.43 11.12
N THR A 212 -11.66 -8.01 10.91
CA THR A 212 -12.30 -7.94 9.59
C THR A 212 -11.56 -6.99 8.65
N ARG A 213 -11.19 -5.81 9.14
CA ARG A 213 -10.44 -4.80 8.37
C ARG A 213 -9.05 -5.33 7.97
N VAL A 214 -8.33 -5.95 8.90
CA VAL A 214 -7.03 -6.60 8.64
C VAL A 214 -7.16 -7.69 7.58
N ASP A 215 -8.18 -8.53 7.70
CA ASP A 215 -8.45 -9.62 6.75
C ASP A 215 -8.76 -9.09 5.33
N TYR A 216 -9.54 -8.01 5.21
CA TYR A 216 -9.78 -7.37 3.91
C TYR A 216 -8.48 -6.87 3.26
N HIS A 217 -7.62 -6.18 3.99
CA HIS A 217 -6.32 -5.77 3.45
C HIS A 217 -5.48 -6.98 3.01
N ALA A 218 -5.36 -8.00 3.86
CA ALA A 218 -4.60 -9.21 3.54
C ALA A 218 -5.15 -9.92 2.28
N LYS A 219 -6.47 -10.00 2.13
CA LYS A 219 -7.12 -10.58 0.94
C LYS A 219 -6.91 -9.75 -0.32
N ALA A 220 -6.96 -8.42 -0.22
CA ALA A 220 -6.66 -7.53 -1.34
C ALA A 220 -5.22 -7.72 -1.84
N VAL A 221 -4.26 -7.75 -0.91
CA VAL A 221 -2.83 -7.99 -1.21
C VAL A 221 -2.63 -9.38 -1.80
N ASN A 222 -3.19 -10.43 -1.18
CA ASN A 222 -3.10 -11.79 -1.71
C ASN A 222 -3.68 -11.89 -3.11
N ARG A 223 -4.79 -11.19 -3.40
CA ARG A 223 -5.38 -11.19 -4.73
C ARG A 223 -4.47 -10.52 -5.77
N LEU A 224 -3.79 -9.43 -5.42
CA LEU A 224 -2.76 -8.83 -6.28
C LEU A 224 -1.66 -9.85 -6.61
N LEU A 225 -1.04 -10.41 -5.57
CA LEU A 225 0.10 -11.32 -5.72
C LEU A 225 -0.27 -12.57 -6.54
N THR A 226 -1.48 -13.10 -6.36
CA THR A 226 -2.00 -14.21 -7.16
C THR A 226 -2.16 -13.82 -8.63
N CYS A 227 -2.71 -12.63 -8.91
CA CYS A 227 -2.85 -12.16 -10.30
C CYS A 227 -1.50 -11.92 -10.99
N LEU A 228 -0.42 -11.78 -10.22
CA LEU A 228 0.95 -11.58 -10.70
C LEU A 228 1.78 -12.87 -10.70
N ASN A 229 1.19 -14.03 -10.39
CA ASN A 229 1.88 -15.32 -10.25
C ASN A 229 3.05 -15.27 -9.25
N MET A 230 2.94 -14.42 -8.22
CA MET A 230 3.89 -14.34 -7.11
C MET A 230 3.50 -15.25 -5.94
N LYS A 231 2.28 -15.80 -5.95
CA LYS A 231 1.75 -16.70 -4.94
C LYS A 231 1.10 -17.93 -5.55
#